data_AF-A0A1T5M5B0-F1
#
_entry.id   AF-A0A1T5M5B0-F1
#
_cell.length_a   1.000
_cell.length_b   1.000
_cell.length_c   1.000
_cell.angle_alpha   90.00
_cell.angle_beta   90.00
_cell.angle_gamma   90.00
#
_symmetry.space_group_name_H-M   'P 1'
#
loop_
_entity.id
_entity.type
_entity.pdbx_description
1 polymer ?
#
loop_
_entity_poly.entity_id
_entity_poly.type
_entity_poly.pdbx_seq_one_letter_code
_entity_poly.pdbx_strand_id
1 'polypeptide(L)'
;MSIPAVPLEKSDALLALRSHLLIDTKFTDSLLELNLLSFFVQKEDTAIGWVNFIESRYRIDIPDCEVDYFFFSDLNHMIRVINKYAYETL
;
A
#
# COMPACT_ATOMS: atom_id res chain seq x y z
N MET A 1 -2.34 26.88 -0.87
CA MET A 1 -3.59 26.20 -1.25
C MET A 1 -3.31 24.71 -1.15
N SER A 2 -3.83 24.05 -0.11
CA SER A 2 -3.69 22.60 0.03
C SER A 2 -4.61 21.94 -0.99
N ILE A 3 -4.02 21.17 -1.91
CA ILE A 3 -4.78 20.28 -2.78
C ILE A 3 -5.43 19.26 -1.84
N PRO A 4 -6.77 19.09 -1.82
CA PRO A 4 -7.38 18.07 -1.00
C PRO A 4 -6.80 16.72 -1.41
N ALA A 5 -6.28 15.96 -0.43
CA ALA A 5 -5.80 14.61 -0.69
C ALA A 5 -6.96 13.81 -1.28
N VAL A 6 -6.85 13.44 -2.55
CA VAL A 6 -7.82 12.57 -3.21
C VAL A 6 -7.72 11.22 -2.52
N PRO A 7 -8.85 10.60 -2.11
CA PRO A 7 -8.80 9.30 -1.45
C PRO A 7 -8.09 8.32 -2.38
N LEU A 8 -7.18 7.54 -1.84
CA LEU A 8 -6.54 6.49 -2.60
C LEU A 8 -7.62 5.50 -3.03
N GLU A 9 -7.83 5.38 -4.34
CA GLU A 9 -8.69 4.38 -4.91
C GLU A 9 -7.96 3.04 -5.07
N LYS A 10 -8.73 1.96 -5.15
CA LYS A 10 -8.20 0.60 -5.29
C LYS A 10 -7.37 0.42 -6.55
N SER A 11 -7.80 1.02 -7.66
CA SER A 11 -7.08 1.04 -8.94
C SER A 11 -5.67 1.65 -8.80
N ASP A 12 -5.57 2.77 -8.10
CA ASP A 12 -4.30 3.45 -7.86
C ASP A 12 -3.37 2.65 -6.94
N ALA A 13 -3.93 2.00 -5.91
CA ALA A 13 -3.17 1.11 -5.04
C ALA A 13 -2.59 -0.10 -5.80
N LEU A 14 -3.38 -0.69 -6.70
CA LEU A 14 -2.93 -1.80 -7.57
C LEU A 14 -1.83 -1.36 -8.54
N LEU A 15 -1.97 -0.18 -9.15
CA LEU A 15 -0.94 0.38 -10.03
C LEU A 15 0.37 0.63 -9.28
N ALA A 16 0.28 1.21 -8.09
CA ALA A 16 1.41 1.42 -7.20
C ALA A 16 2.09 0.09 -6.86
N LEU A 17 1.32 -0.93 -6.42
CA LEU A 17 1.83 -2.26 -6.09
C LEU A 17 2.54 -2.91 -7.28
N ARG A 18 1.94 -2.88 -8.48
CA ARG A 18 2.54 -3.44 -9.70
C ARG A 18 3.87 -2.79 -10.03
N SER A 19 3.94 -1.46 -9.95
CA SER A 19 5.16 -0.72 -10.24
C SER A 19 6.28 -1.00 -9.22
N HIS A 20 5.92 -1.14 -7.94
CA HIS A 20 6.88 -1.32 -6.87
C HIS A 20 7.39 -2.77 -6.75
N LEU A 21 6.49 -3.74 -6.88
CA LEU A 21 6.80 -5.18 -6.74
C LEU A 21 7.37 -5.80 -8.02
N LEU A 22 7.49 -5.02 -9.11
CA LEU A 22 7.92 -5.47 -10.44
C LEU A 22 7.12 -6.70 -10.92
N ILE A 23 5.83 -6.75 -10.60
CA ILE A 23 4.96 -7.87 -10.93
C ILE A 23 4.71 -7.89 -12.45
N ASP A 24 4.89 -9.06 -13.07
CA ASP A 24 4.63 -9.25 -14.49
C ASP A 24 3.18 -8.85 -14.81
N THR A 25 3.02 -8.09 -15.89
CA THR A 25 1.73 -7.71 -16.49
C THR A 25 0.75 -8.89 -16.71
N LYS A 26 1.24 -10.13 -16.77
CA LYS A 26 0.41 -11.35 -16.85
C LYS A 26 -0.39 -11.64 -15.57
N PHE A 27 0.02 -11.14 -14.41
CA PHE A 27 -0.78 -11.24 -13.20
C PHE A 27 -2.00 -10.32 -13.31
N THR A 28 -3.20 -10.86 -13.12
CA THR A 28 -4.42 -10.04 -13.02
C THR A 28 -4.49 -9.35 -11.66
N ASP A 29 -5.32 -8.31 -11.53
CA ASP A 29 -5.49 -7.61 -10.25
C ASP A 29 -6.02 -8.56 -9.16
N SER A 30 -6.94 -9.47 -9.53
CA SER A 30 -7.43 -10.51 -8.62
C SER A 30 -6.34 -11.46 -8.16
N LEU A 31 -5.42 -11.85 -9.05
CA LEU A 31 -4.28 -12.69 -8.68
C LEU A 31 -3.30 -11.94 -7.78
N LEU A 32 -3.11 -10.65 -8.02
CA LEU A 32 -2.26 -9.81 -7.18
C LEU A 32 -2.84 -9.72 -5.76
N GLU A 33 -4.15 -9.46 -5.64
CA GLU A 33 -4.84 -9.42 -4.35
C GLU A 33 -4.75 -10.74 -3.58
N LEU A 34 -4.97 -11.87 -4.26
CA LEU A 34 -4.88 -13.20 -3.64
C LEU A 34 -3.47 -13.55 -3.17
N ASN A 35 -2.44 -12.92 -3.74
CA ASN A 35 -1.04 -13.23 -3.46
C ASN A 35 -0.30 -12.12 -2.71
N LEU A 36 -0.97 -11.04 -2.28
CA LEU A 36 -0.36 -9.92 -1.54
C LEU A 36 0.49 -10.38 -0.35
N LEU A 37 -0.08 -11.23 0.50
CA LEU A 37 0.62 -11.81 1.65
C LEU A 37 1.87 -12.60 1.21
N SER A 38 1.75 -13.38 0.14
CA SER A 38 2.85 -14.18 -0.40
C SER A 38 4.01 -13.30 -0.87
N PHE A 39 3.72 -12.15 -1.49
CA PHE A 39 4.75 -11.20 -1.93
C PHE A 39 5.52 -10.59 -0.75
N PHE A 40 4.83 -10.24 0.34
CA PHE A 40 5.47 -9.62 1.50
C PHE A 40 6.17 -10.61 2.44
N VAL A 41 5.62 -11.81 2.63
CA VAL A 41 6.22 -12.84 3.50
C VAL A 41 7.51 -13.42 2.90
N GLN A 42 7.60 -13.52 1.57
CA GLN A 42 8.79 -14.10 0.94
C GLN A 42 10.02 -13.19 1.01
N LYS A 43 9.82 -11.87 1.16
CA LYS A 43 10.89 -10.88 1.13
C LYS A 43 10.55 -9.71 2.05
N GLU A 44 11.11 -9.73 3.26
CA GLU A 44 10.96 -8.67 4.26
C GLU A 44 11.30 -7.27 3.69
N ASP A 45 12.37 -7.16 2.89
CA ASP A 45 12.76 -5.90 2.23
C ASP A 45 11.67 -5.33 1.31
N THR A 46 10.83 -6.20 0.74
CA THR A 46 9.74 -5.81 -0.16
C THR A 46 8.57 -5.20 0.61
N ALA A 47 8.31 -5.70 1.82
CA ALA A 47 7.33 -5.15 2.73
C ALA A 47 7.78 -3.76 3.21
N ILE A 48 8.99 -3.66 3.77
CA ILE A 48 9.55 -2.40 4.25
C ILE A 48 9.63 -1.36 3.11
N GLY A 49 10.08 -1.78 1.92
CA GLY A 49 10.12 -0.93 0.73
C GLY A 49 8.75 -0.38 0.34
N TRP A 50 7.70 -1.20 0.45
CA TRP A 50 6.34 -0.80 0.15
C TRP A 50 5.81 0.25 1.13
N VAL A 51 6.00 0.07 2.44
CA VAL A 51 5.58 1.07 3.45
C VAL A 51 6.31 2.38 3.24
N ASN A 52 7.64 2.37 3.08
CA ASN A 52 8.43 3.57 2.81
C ASN A 52 7.95 4.30 1.54
N PHE A 53 7.61 3.54 0.49
CA PHE A 53 7.06 4.11 -0.74
C PHE A 53 5.71 4.79 -0.51
N ILE A 54 4.81 4.16 0.24
CA ILE A 54 3.50 4.71 0.59
C ILE A 54 3.64 5.99 1.42
N GLU A 55 4.43 5.94 2.50
CA GLU A 55 4.67 7.09 3.37
C GLU A 55 5.26 8.27 2.61
N SER A 56 6.28 8.02 1.77
CA SER A 56 6.87 9.05 0.93
C SER A 56 5.88 9.61 -0.10
N ARG A 57 5.08 8.74 -0.74
CA ARG A 57 4.14 9.14 -1.81
C ARG A 57 2.99 9.96 -1.25
N TYR A 58 2.41 9.56 -0.13
CA TYR A 58 1.23 10.21 0.46
C TYR A 58 1.60 11.23 1.54
N ARG A 59 2.88 11.35 1.90
CA ARG A 59 3.37 12.22 2.97
C ARG A 59 2.68 11.92 4.31
N ILE A 60 2.55 10.64 4.60
CA ILE A 60 1.98 10.11 5.84
C ILE A 60 3.04 9.38 6.63
N ASP A 61 2.78 9.18 7.91
CA ASP A 61 3.59 8.36 8.82
C ASP A 61 2.67 7.26 9.36
N ILE A 62 2.90 6.00 8.97
CA ILE A 62 2.11 4.86 9.42
C ILE A 62 2.75 4.37 10.73
N PRO A 63 2.03 4.39 11.86
CA PRO A 63 2.61 3.98 13.14
C PRO A 63 3.13 2.54 13.09
N ASP A 64 4.28 2.27 13.72
CA ASP A 64 4.88 0.93 13.79
C ASP A 64 3.88 -0.16 14.23
N CYS A 65 2.94 0.17 15.12
CA CYS A 65 1.91 -0.77 15.59
C CYS A 65 0.87 -1.15 14.51
N GLU A 66 0.69 -0.31 13.50
CA GLU A 66 -0.18 -0.57 12.34
C GLU A 66 0.62 -1.19 11.18
N VAL A 67 1.95 -1.04 11.13
CA VAL A 67 2.82 -1.56 10.06
C VAL A 67 2.74 -3.08 9.95
N ASP A 68 2.80 -3.81 11.06
CA ASP A 68 2.64 -5.27 11.06
C ASP A 68 1.26 -5.67 10.50
N TYR A 69 0.21 -5.02 10.99
CA TYR A 69 -1.15 -5.29 10.54
C TYR A 69 -1.35 -4.93 9.07
N PHE A 70 -0.72 -3.84 8.63
CA PHE A 70 -0.72 -3.37 7.25
C PHE A 70 -0.13 -4.45 6.33
N PHE A 71 1.01 -5.07 6.69
CA PHE A 71 1.64 -6.13 5.90
C PHE A 71 0.83 -7.41 5.79
N PHE A 72 0.18 -7.82 6.87
CA PHE A 72 -0.56 -9.08 6.92
C PHE A 72 -2.04 -8.95 6.48
N SER A 73 -2.44 -7.79 5.98
CA SER A 73 -3.83 -7.49 5.63
C SER A 73 -4.11 -7.54 4.12
N ASP A 74 -5.39 -7.46 3.78
CA ASP A 74 -5.83 -7.32 2.40
C ASP A 74 -5.65 -5.89 1.86
N LEU A 75 -5.76 -5.74 0.55
CA LEU A 75 -5.60 -4.46 -0.13
C LEU A 75 -6.59 -3.38 0.37
N ASN A 76 -7.82 -3.75 0.70
CA ASN A 76 -8.82 -2.79 1.15
C ASN A 76 -8.46 -2.23 2.52
N HIS A 77 -7.92 -3.07 3.40
CA HIS A 77 -7.41 -2.63 4.69
C HIS A 77 -6.23 -1.67 4.52
N MET A 78 -5.25 -1.99 3.66
CA MET A 78 -4.14 -1.09 3.35
C MET A 78 -4.64 0.28 2.86
N ILE A 79 -5.59 0.30 1.92
CA ILE A 79 -6.19 1.53 1.41
C ILE A 79 -6.85 2.33 2.53
N ARG A 80 -7.58 1.66 3.43
CA ARG A 80 -8.23 2.30 4.58
C ARG A 80 -7.21 2.95 5.52
N VAL A 81 -6.10 2.27 5.82
CA VAL A 81 -5.02 2.79 6.67
C VAL A 81 -4.37 4.00 6.01
N ILE A 82 -4.00 3.90 4.72
CA ILE A 82 -3.40 5.01 3.96
C ILE A 82 -4.31 6.24 3.99
N ASN A 83 -5.60 6.04 3.69
CA ASN A 83 -6.57 7.14 3.68
C ASN A 83 -6.73 7.75 5.08
N LYS A 84 -6.87 6.93 6.13
CA LYS A 84 -6.97 7.40 7.53
C LYS A 84 -5.84 8.37 7.86
N TYR A 85 -4.59 7.97 7.65
CA TYR A 85 -3.44 8.81 7.98
C TYR A 85 -3.24 9.98 7.00
N ALA A 86 -3.62 9.84 5.74
CA ALA A 86 -3.58 10.94 4.78
C ALA A 86 -4.54 12.09 5.14
N TYR A 87 -5.68 11.77 5.76
CA TYR A 87 -6.66 12.76 6.21
C TYR A 87 -6.39 13.30 7.62
N GLU A 88 -5.76 12.53 8.50
CA GLU A 88 -5.36 12.98 9.84
C GLU A 88 -4.18 13.97 9.81
N THR A 89 -3.38 13.98 8.73
CA THR A 89 -2.21 14.85 8.57
C THR A 89 -2.55 16.21 7.90
N LEU A 90 -3.83 16.46 7.59
CA LEU A 90 -4.34 17.72 7.00
C LEU A 90 -4.96 18.63 8.06
#